data_AF-A0A2G9N065-F1
#
_entry.id   AF-A0A2G9N065-F1
#
_cell.length_a   1.000
_cell.length_b   1.000
_cell.length_c   1.000
_cell.angle_alpha   90.00
_cell.angle_beta   90.00
_cell.angle_gamma   90.00
#
_symmetry.space_group_name_H-M   'P 1'
#
loop_
_entity.id
_entity.type
_entity.pdbx_description
1 polymer ?
#
loop_
_entity_poly.entity_id
_entity_poly.type
_entity_poly.pdbx_seq_one_letter_code
_entity_poly.pdbx_strand_id
1 'polypeptide(L)'
;MIEPGRPVKDIEIDSNTSIEKIFDEISKSGGFESVNLSDGLDILTTMISDKDCLKFVSFVGAVISTGLRGIVKDMIKNKWFDV
;
A
#
# COMPACT_ATOMS: atom_id res chain seq x y z
N MET A 1 12.78 3.52 31.33
CA MET A 1 12.78 2.22 30.63
C MET A 1 11.97 2.45 29.36
N ILE A 2 12.49 2.12 28.18
CA ILE A 2 11.77 2.35 26.91
C ILE A 2 10.85 1.16 26.68
N GLU A 3 9.60 1.41 26.29
CA GLU A 3 8.71 0.32 25.86
C GLU A 3 9.26 -0.28 24.56
N PRO A 4 9.49 -1.61 24.50
CA PRO A 4 9.91 -2.25 23.27
C PRO A 4 8.81 -2.11 22.21
N GLY A 5 9.23 -1.80 20.98
CA GLY A 5 8.33 -1.76 19.82
C GLY A 5 7.80 -3.16 19.46
N ARG A 6 6.97 -3.22 18.41
CA ARG A 6 6.48 -4.49 17.87
C ARG A 6 7.65 -5.42 17.52
N PRO A 7 7.58 -6.73 17.83
CA PRO A 7 8.66 -7.66 17.53
C PRO A 7 8.80 -7.86 16.02
N VAL A 8 10.04 -8.02 15.57
CA VAL A 8 10.38 -8.40 14.19
C VAL A 8 10.03 -9.86 13.95
N LYS A 9 9.41 -10.17 12.81
CA LYS A 9 9.04 -11.53 12.40
C LYS A 9 9.58 -11.83 11.01
N ASP A 10 10.09 -13.04 10.82
CA ASP A 10 10.50 -13.54 9.52
C ASP A 10 9.28 -13.80 8.64
N ILE A 11 9.43 -13.56 7.33
CA ILE A 11 8.36 -13.79 6.34
C ILE A 11 8.45 -15.25 5.88
N GLU A 12 7.35 -15.99 6.02
CA GLU A 12 7.20 -17.36 5.53
C GLU A 12 6.15 -17.40 4.40
N ILE A 13 6.49 -18.04 3.27
CA ILE A 13 5.62 -18.16 2.10
C ILE A 13 5.63 -19.60 1.62
N ASP A 14 4.44 -20.15 1.39
CA ASP A 14 4.22 -21.44 0.75
C ASP A 14 3.29 -21.33 -0.47
N SER A 15 2.97 -22.47 -1.10
CA SER A 15 2.10 -22.51 -2.29
C SER A 15 0.66 -22.07 -2.04
N ASN A 16 0.23 -21.96 -0.77
CA ASN A 16 -1.13 -21.59 -0.37
C ASN A 16 -1.19 -20.15 0.18
N THR A 17 -0.05 -19.46 0.27
CA THR A 17 0.02 -18.13 0.87
C THR A 17 -0.58 -17.10 -0.09
N SER A 18 -1.61 -16.39 0.38
CA SER A 18 -2.26 -15.33 -0.41
C SER A 18 -1.43 -14.05 -0.42
N ILE A 19 -1.71 -13.16 -1.39
CA ILE A 19 -1.04 -11.85 -1.48
C ILE A 19 -1.31 -11.02 -0.22
N GLU A 20 -2.54 -11.02 0.28
CA GLU A 20 -2.91 -10.32 1.51
C GLU A 20 -2.08 -10.82 2.69
N LYS A 21 -1.84 -12.14 2.75
CA LYS A 21 -1.01 -12.72 3.80
C LYS A 21 0.46 -12.32 3.66
N ILE A 22 0.98 -12.21 2.44
CA ILE A 22 2.33 -11.68 2.19
C ILE A 22 2.46 -10.25 2.73
N PHE A 23 1.49 -9.37 2.44
CA PHE A 23 1.51 -7.99 2.95
C PHE A 23 1.37 -7.92 4.48
N ASP A 24 0.56 -8.79 5.08
CA ASP A 24 0.45 -8.91 6.55
C ASP A 24 1.78 -9.30 7.20
N GLU A 25 2.55 -10.23 6.61
CA GLU A 25 3.89 -10.59 7.10
C GLU A 25 4.92 -9.46 6.86
N ILE A 26 4.85 -8.79 5.70
CA ILE A 26 5.67 -7.60 5.39
C ILE A 26 5.46 -6.49 6.43
N SER A 27 4.25 -6.30 6.95
CA SER A 27 3.97 -5.31 8.00
C SER A 27 4.70 -5.58 9.33
N LYS A 28 5.20 -6.81 9.54
CA LYS A 28 5.84 -7.31 10.77
C LYS A 28 7.33 -7.60 10.60
N SER A 29 7.89 -7.35 9.41
CA SER A 29 9.26 -7.72 9.01
C SER A 29 10.37 -6.89 9.68
N GLY A 30 10.03 -5.88 10.47
CA GLY A 30 11.00 -5.10 11.24
C GLY A 30 11.48 -3.80 10.62
N GLY A 31 10.80 -3.27 9.59
CA GLY A 31 10.93 -1.88 9.16
C GLY A 31 11.44 -1.68 7.73
N PHE A 32 12.07 -0.52 7.51
CA PHE A 32 12.52 -0.04 6.20
C PHE A 32 11.36 0.04 5.18
N GLU A 33 11.68 -0.08 3.89
CA GLU A 33 10.69 0.07 2.81
C GLU A 33 9.61 -1.01 2.81
N SER A 34 9.88 -2.17 3.40
CA SER A 34 8.90 -3.25 3.46
C SER A 34 7.67 -2.83 4.28
N VAL A 35 7.88 -2.29 5.48
CA VAL A 35 6.79 -1.77 6.32
C VAL A 35 6.14 -0.54 5.68
N ASN A 36 6.93 0.38 5.07
CA ASN A 36 6.36 1.53 4.36
C ASN A 36 5.43 1.12 3.22
N LEU A 37 5.76 0.04 2.49
CA LEU A 37 4.93 -0.48 1.41
C LEU A 37 3.60 -1.05 1.95
N SER A 38 3.64 -1.78 3.06
CA SER A 38 2.43 -2.28 3.72
C SER A 38 1.58 -1.13 4.26
N ASP A 39 2.19 -0.15 4.93
CA ASP A 39 1.49 1.01 5.46
C ASP A 39 0.87 1.84 4.33
N GLY A 40 1.59 2.01 3.21
CA GLY A 40 1.07 2.68 2.02
C GLY A 40 -0.15 1.98 1.42
N LEU A 41 -0.17 0.65 1.39
CA LEU A 41 -1.33 -0.13 0.96
C LEU A 41 -2.53 0.05 1.90
N ASP A 42 -2.30 0.02 3.21
CA ASP A 42 -3.34 0.18 4.22
C ASP A 42 -3.96 1.59 4.18
N ILE A 43 -3.11 2.62 4.12
CA ILE A 43 -3.54 4.02 3.99
C ILE A 43 -4.35 4.21 2.71
N LEU A 44 -3.86 3.72 1.57
CA LEU A 44 -4.57 3.87 0.29
C LEU A 44 -5.94 3.17 0.31
N THR A 45 -5.99 1.93 0.81
CA THR A 45 -7.23 1.16 0.91
C THR A 45 -8.25 1.85 1.82
N THR A 46 -7.77 2.37 2.95
CA THR A 46 -8.58 3.11 3.92
C THR A 46 -9.14 4.39 3.31
N MET A 47 -8.31 5.19 2.66
CA MET A 47 -8.74 6.43 1.99
C MET A 47 -9.79 6.17 0.91
N ILE A 48 -9.57 5.15 0.05
CA ILE A 48 -10.49 4.78 -1.03
C ILE A 48 -11.86 4.34 -0.46
N SER A 49 -11.86 3.64 0.67
CA SER A 49 -13.08 3.12 1.30
C SER A 49 -13.84 4.18 2.11
N ASP A 50 -13.15 5.24 2.55
CA ASP A 50 -13.73 6.34 3.30
C ASP A 50 -14.49 7.31 2.38
N LYS A 51 -15.80 7.46 2.61
CA LYS A 51 -16.69 8.33 1.83
C LYS A 51 -16.56 9.82 2.18
N ASP A 52 -16.02 10.14 3.36
CA ASP A 52 -15.86 11.51 3.83
C ASP A 52 -14.44 12.04 3.57
N CYS A 53 -13.54 11.19 3.04
CA CYS A 53 -12.20 11.57 2.64
C CYS A 53 -12.18 12.20 1.23
N LEU A 54 -11.75 13.46 1.12
CA LEU A 54 -11.45 14.09 -0.17
C LEU A 54 -10.05 13.66 -0.64
N LYS A 55 -9.99 12.97 -1.78
CA LYS A 55 -8.80 12.24 -2.25
C LYS A 55 -8.13 12.92 -3.44
N PHE A 56 -6.87 13.32 -3.26
CA PHE A 56 -6.05 13.90 -4.31
C PHE A 56 -4.98 12.91 -4.78
N VAL A 57 -4.79 12.78 -6.10
CA VAL A 57 -3.66 12.04 -6.67
C VAL A 57 -2.75 12.98 -7.46
N SER A 58 -1.45 12.92 -7.18
CA SER A 58 -0.44 13.67 -7.92
C SER A 58 0.73 12.78 -8.31
N PHE A 59 1.31 13.04 -9.47
CA PHE A 59 2.44 12.28 -10.00
C PHE A 59 3.26 13.14 -10.97
N VAL A 60 4.55 12.82 -11.08
CA VAL A 60 5.42 13.39 -12.11
C VAL A 60 5.16 12.71 -13.47
N GLY A 61 5.49 13.40 -14.57
CA GLY A 61 5.25 12.90 -15.93
C GLY A 61 5.87 11.52 -16.23
N ALA A 62 7.02 11.21 -15.61
CA ALA A 62 7.71 9.93 -15.80
C ALA A 62 6.84 8.72 -15.43
N VAL A 63 5.97 8.82 -14.41
CA VAL A 63 5.05 7.73 -14.04
C VAL A 63 4.11 7.38 -15.20
N ILE A 64 3.58 8.40 -15.88
CA ILE A 64 2.65 8.29 -17.01
C ILE A 64 3.34 7.85 -18.31
N SER A 65 4.65 8.10 -18.43
CA SER A 65 5.47 7.62 -19.55
C SER A 65 5.71 6.11 -19.54
N THR A 66 5.36 5.40 -18.46
CA THR A 66 5.53 3.95 -18.32
C THR A 66 4.20 3.19 -18.34
N GLY A 67 4.26 1.86 -18.20
CA GLY A 67 3.08 1.00 -18.04
C GLY A 67 2.23 1.32 -16.80
N LEU A 68 2.77 2.02 -15.81
CA LEU A 68 2.02 2.47 -14.62
C LEU A 68 0.85 3.38 -14.98
N ARG A 69 0.89 4.04 -16.15
CA ARG A 69 -0.27 4.78 -16.69
C ARG A 69 -1.54 3.92 -16.73
N GLY A 70 -1.43 2.61 -16.95
CA GLY A 70 -2.58 1.70 -16.94
C GLY A 70 -3.30 1.70 -15.59
N ILE A 71 -2.54 1.61 -14.49
CA ILE A 71 -3.04 1.63 -13.12
C ILE A 71 -3.69 2.99 -12.83
N VAL A 72 -2.99 4.10 -13.09
CA VAL A 72 -3.52 5.46 -12.87
C VAL A 72 -4.83 5.66 -13.63
N LYS A 73 -4.88 5.25 -14.91
CA LYS A 73 -6.08 5.33 -15.74
C LYS A 73 -7.26 4.55 -15.14
N ASP A 74 -7.01 3.35 -14.58
CA ASP A 74 -8.07 2.56 -13.94
C ASP A 74 -8.50 3.16 -12.59
N MET A 75 -7.58 3.71 -11.79
CA MET A 75 -7.90 4.44 -10.55
C MET A 75 -8.83 5.64 -10.81
N ILE A 76 -8.54 6.43 -11.85
CA ILE A 76 -9.40 7.56 -12.25
C ILE A 76 -10.74 7.07 -12.79
N LYS A 77 -10.75 6.04 -13.66
CA LYS A 77 -11.99 5.49 -14.24
C LYS A 77 -12.94 4.97 -13.17
N ASN A 78 -12.41 4.36 -12.12
CA ASN A 78 -13.19 3.83 -11.00
C ASN A 78 -13.52 4.90 -9.94
N LYS A 79 -13.17 6.18 -10.17
CA LYS A 79 -13.39 7.30 -9.24
C LYS A 79 -12.80 7.04 -7.86
N TRP A 80 -11.61 6.43 -7.80
CA TRP A 80 -10.89 6.23 -6.54
C TRP A 80 -10.25 7.51 -6.01
N PHE A 81 -10.20 8.57 -6.82
CA PHE A 81 -9.73 9.90 -6.43
C PHE A 81 -10.70 10.96 -6.95
N ASP A 82 -10.81 12.06 -6.21
CA ASP A 82 -11.71 13.17 -6.51
C ASP A 82 -11.02 14.24 -7.36
N VAL A 83 -9.70 14.41 -7.17
CA VAL A 83 -8.87 15.42 -7.83
C VAL A 83 -7.55 14.81 -8.30
#